data_AF-A0A109IFC7-F1
#
_entry.id   AF-A0A109IFC7-F1
#
_cell.length_a   1.000
_cell.length_b   1.000
_cell.length_c   1.000
_cell.angle_alpha   90.00
_cell.angle_beta   90.00
_cell.angle_gamma   90.00
#
_symmetry.space_group_name_H-M   'P 1'
#
loop_
_entity.id
_entity.type
_entity.pdbx_description
1 polymer ?
#
loop_
_entity_poly.entity_id
_entity_poly.type
_entity_poly.pdbx_seq_one_letter_code
_entity_poly.pdbx_strand_id
1 'polypeptide(L)'
;MKAGDLVYVTRAASVQFLRPIRFRVIRVLDWPTYDGWVWLEGYQVNAAGEAVSRRRIFVQRAGLTAPPPAVPPQAGGRRSAGRVRR
;
A
#
# COMPACT_ATOMS: atom_id res chain seq x y z
N MET A 1 12.29 1.15 -8.39
CA MET A 1 11.27 1.68 -7.46
C MET A 1 11.44 3.18 -7.40
N LYS A 2 10.35 3.95 -7.50
CA LYS A 2 10.34 5.41 -7.55
C LYS A 2 9.15 5.97 -6.78
N ALA A 3 9.11 7.29 -6.60
CA ALA A 3 7.95 7.97 -6.06
C ALA A 3 6.70 7.65 -6.89
N GLY A 4 5.59 7.40 -6.21
CA GLY A 4 4.31 7.01 -6.80
C GLY A 4 4.09 5.50 -6.90
N ASP A 5 5.15 4.68 -6.86
CA ASP A 5 5.00 3.22 -6.93
C ASP A 5 4.16 2.69 -5.77
N LEU A 6 3.22 1.80 -6.08
CA LEU A 6 2.47 1.04 -5.08
C LEU A 6 3.07 -0.35 -4.97
N VAL A 7 3.61 -0.69 -3.80
CA VAL A 7 4.27 -1.96 -3.53
C VAL A 7 3.55 -2.73 -2.43
N TYR A 8 3.65 -4.04 -2.49
CA TYR A 8 3.19 -4.94 -1.45
C TYR A 8 4.38 -5.41 -0.62
N VAL A 9 4.38 -4.99 0.63
CA VAL A 9 5.44 -5.24 1.58
C VAL A 9 5.05 -6.45 2.40
N THR A 10 5.76 -7.56 2.18
CA THR A 10 5.53 -8.82 2.89
C THR A 10 6.71 -9.13 3.80
N ARG A 11 6.63 -10.24 4.54
CA ARG A 11 7.74 -10.75 5.36
C ARG A 11 9.02 -10.99 4.55
N ALA A 12 8.93 -11.27 3.24
CA ALA A 12 10.09 -11.43 2.37
C ALA A 12 10.88 -10.12 2.19
N ALA A 13 10.22 -8.96 2.32
CA ALA A 13 10.85 -7.66 2.25
C ALA A 13 11.48 -7.24 3.59
N SER A 14 10.85 -7.61 4.71
CA SER A 14 11.41 -7.42 6.05
C SER A 14 10.59 -8.20 7.08
N VAL A 15 11.28 -8.78 8.07
CA VAL A 15 10.68 -9.63 9.11
C VAL A 15 9.61 -8.93 9.95
N GLN A 16 9.62 -7.59 9.98
CA GLN A 16 8.64 -6.77 10.70
C GLN A 16 7.23 -6.87 10.09
N PHE A 17 7.10 -7.29 8.83
CA PHE A 17 5.84 -7.36 8.10
C PHE A 17 5.24 -8.76 8.07
N LEU A 18 4.99 -9.33 9.26
CA LEU A 18 4.25 -10.58 9.41
C LEU A 18 2.85 -10.49 8.78
N ARG A 19 2.22 -9.31 8.89
CA ARG A 19 1.01 -8.93 8.17
C ARG A 19 1.41 -8.02 7.01
N PRO A 20 1.20 -8.45 5.75
CA PRO A 20 1.57 -7.64 4.61
C PRO A 20 0.80 -6.32 4.55
N ILE A 21 1.44 -5.30 3.99
CA ILE A 21 0.82 -3.99 3.77
C ILE A 21 0.95 -3.55 2.32
N ARG A 22 -0.02 -2.78 1.83
CA ARG A 22 0.14 -1.99 0.60
C ARG A 22 0.78 -0.66 0.97
N PHE A 23 1.82 -0.27 0.26
CA PHE A 23 2.62 0.90 0.56
C PHE A 23 2.86 1.73 -0.69
N ARG A 24 2.43 2.99 -0.68
CA ARG A 24 2.67 3.95 -1.75
C ARG A 24 3.91 4.76 -1.43
N VAL A 25 4.91 4.62 -2.28
CA VAL A 25 6.21 5.27 -2.13
C VAL A 25 6.08 6.75 -2.42
N ILE A 26 6.62 7.59 -1.55
CA ILE A 26 6.79 9.03 -1.81
C ILE A 26 8.25 9.32 -2.11
N ARG A 27 9.17 8.66 -1.40
CA ARG A 27 10.61 8.87 -1.55
C ARG A 27 11.39 7.61 -1.22
N VAL A 28 12.47 7.38 -1.96
CA VAL A 28 13.56 6.48 -1.59
C VAL A 28 14.61 7.33 -0.89
N LEU A 29 15.03 6.93 0.31
CA LEU A 29 16.00 7.68 1.10
C LEU A 29 17.42 7.20 0.78
N ASP A 30 18.31 8.13 0.44
CA ASP A 30 19.72 7.89 0.12
C ASP A 30 20.60 7.66 1.37
N TRP A 31 20.02 7.08 2.41
CA TRP A 31 20.75 6.77 3.64
C TRP A 31 21.66 5.56 3.40
N PRO A 32 22.86 5.50 4.03
CA PRO A 32 23.72 4.32 3.95
C PRO A 32 22.99 3.07 4.45
N THR A 33 23.07 1.97 3.69
CA THR A 33 22.44 0.69 4.06
C THR A 33 23.24 -0.51 3.53
N TYR A 34 22.87 -1.72 3.93
CA TYR A 34 23.43 -2.96 3.41
C TYR A 34 23.01 -3.24 1.96
N ASP A 35 23.73 -4.13 1.28
CA ASP A 35 23.42 -4.50 -0.10
C ASP A 35 21.98 -5.01 -0.26
N GLY A 36 21.28 -4.49 -1.27
CA GLY A 36 19.88 -4.83 -1.55
C GLY A 36 18.84 -4.24 -0.58
N TRP A 37 19.26 -3.61 0.52
CA TRP A 37 18.36 -2.94 1.48
C TRP A 37 18.14 -1.47 1.14
N VAL A 38 16.99 -0.95 1.55
CA VAL A 38 16.60 0.43 1.25
C VAL A 38 15.64 0.99 2.30
N TRP A 39 15.77 2.29 2.56
CA TRP A 39 14.82 3.06 3.34
C TRP A 39 13.78 3.70 2.43
N LEU A 40 12.50 3.45 2.70
CA LEU A 40 11.38 4.02 1.96
C LEU A 40 10.56 4.92 2.86
N GLU A 41 10.19 6.09 2.35
CA GLU A 41 9.18 6.96 2.95
C GLU A 41 7.93 6.97 2.09
N GLY A 42 6.76 6.83 2.72
CA GLY A 42 5.52 6.64 1.99
C GLY A 42 4.29 6.51 2.87
N TYR A 43 3.17 6.15 2.26
CA TYR A 43 1.91 5.90 2.94
C TYR A 43 1.55 4.42 2.90
N GLN A 44 1.13 3.86 4.03
CA GLN A 44 0.32 2.65 4.01
C GLN A 44 -1.05 3.01 3.40
N VAL A 45 -1.53 2.18 2.48
CA VAL A 45 -2.85 2.32 1.88
C VAL A 45 -3.77 1.16 2.28
N ASN A 46 -5.05 1.47 2.50
CA ASN A 46 -6.07 0.48 2.81
C ASN A 46 -6.56 -0.25 1.54
N ALA A 47 -7.57 -1.12 1.68
CA ALA A 47 -8.15 -1.85 0.56
C ALA A 47 -8.90 -0.95 -0.43
N ALA A 48 -9.41 0.20 0.01
CA ALA A 48 -10.07 1.20 -0.82
C ALA A 48 -9.06 2.10 -1.58
N GLY A 49 -7.75 1.94 -1.33
CA GLY A 49 -6.69 2.76 -1.96
C GLY A 49 -6.40 4.06 -1.23
N GLU A 50 -6.99 4.28 -0.05
CA GLU A 50 -6.81 5.51 0.72
C GLU A 50 -5.56 5.43 1.59
N ALA A 51 -4.82 6.54 1.70
CA ALA A 51 -3.67 6.65 2.57
C ALA A 51 -4.12 6.72 4.04
N VAL A 52 -3.70 5.74 4.85
CA VAL A 52 -4.11 5.63 6.27
C VAL A 52 -3.02 6.02 7.25
N SER A 53 -1.75 5.94 6.86
CA SER A 53 -0.62 6.23 7.76
C SER A 53 0.64 6.53 6.96
N ARG A 54 1.36 7.61 7.31
CA ARG A 54 2.70 7.90 6.77
C ARG A 54 3.73 7.14 7.57
N ARG A 55 4.66 6.46 6.90
CA ARG A 55 5.68 5.62 7.53
C ARG A 55 7.02 5.70 6.80
N ARG A 56 8.09 5.50 7.56
CA ARG A 56 9.43 5.15 7.04
C ARG A 56 9.68 3.69 7.32
N ILE A 57 10.05 2.91 6.31
CA ILE A 57 10.26 1.47 6.42
C ILE A 57 11.62 1.08 5.86
N PHE A 58 12.25 0.08 6.48
CA PHE A 58 13.51 -0.49 6.03
C PHE A 58 13.27 -1.90 5.49
N VAL A 59 13.54 -2.09 4.20
CA VAL A 59 13.14 -3.29 3.46
C VAL A 59 14.22 -3.73 2.47
N GLN A 60 14.27 -5.01 2.17
CA GLN A 60 15.04 -5.58 1.09
C GLN A 60 14.24 -5.48 -0.23
N ARG A 61 14.86 -4.89 -1.26
CA ARG A 61 14.21 -4.63 -2.56
C ARG A 61 13.69 -5.89 -3.24
N ALA A 62 14.42 -6.99 -3.12
CA ALA A 62 14.06 -8.28 -3.74
C ALA A 62 12.78 -8.90 -3.17
N GLY A 63 12.39 -8.55 -1.93
CA GLY A 63 11.17 -9.05 -1.29
C GLY A 63 9.91 -8.23 -1.57
N LEU A 64 10.03 -7.11 -2.28
CA LEU A 64 8.89 -6.27 -2.66
C LEU A 64 8.16 -6.88 -3.86
N THR A 65 6.84 -6.89 -3.80
CA THR A 65 5.99 -7.47 -4.85
C THR A 65 4.92 -6.47 -5.31
N ALA A 66 4.27 -6.75 -6.44
CA ALA A 66 3.11 -5.98 -6.85
C ALA A 66 1.93 -6.25 -5.91
N PRO A 67 1.13 -5.22 -5.54
CA PRO A 67 -0.08 -5.42 -4.77
C PRO A 67 -1.06 -6.30 -5.53
N PRO A 68 -1.75 -7.23 -4.85
CA PRO A 68 -2.87 -7.92 -5.47
C PRO A 68 -3.91 -6.88 -5.89
N PRO A 69 -4.63 -7.11 -7.02
CA PRO A 69 -5.62 -6.18 -7.52
C PRO A 69 -6.57 -5.76 -6.40
N ALA A 70 -6.89 -4.47 -6.35
CA ALA A 70 -7.91 -4.00 -5.43
C ALA A 70 -9.20 -4.73 -5.76
N VAL A 71 -9.81 -5.36 -4.75
CA VAL A 71 -11.20 -5.84 -4.91
C VAL A 71 -12.01 -4.55 -5.02
N PRO A 72 -12.62 -4.24 -6.18
CA PRO A 72 -13.46 -3.05 -6.27
C PRO A 72 -14.49 -3.15 -5.16
N PRO A 73 -14.78 -2.05 -4.43
CA PRO A 73 -15.89 -2.06 -3.50
C PRO A 73 -17.11 -2.51 -4.31
N GLN A 74 -17.68 -3.67 -3.95
CA GLN A 74 -18.95 -4.09 -4.52
C GLN A 74 -19.87 -2.90 -4.29
N ALA A 75 -20.39 -2.33 -5.37
CA ALA A 75 -21.38 -1.28 -5.32
C ALA A 75 -22.64 -1.88 -4.67
N GLY A 76 -22.64 -1.96 -3.34
CA GLY A 76 -23.72 -2.47 -2.52
C GLY A 76 -24.91 -1.56 -2.74
N GLY A 77 -25.94 -2.12 -3.36
CA GLY A 77 -27.03 -1.37 -3.96
C GLY A 77 -27.76 -0.47 -2.97
N ARG A 78 -27.83 0.82 -3.32
CA ARG A 78 -29.03 1.62 -2.99
C ARG A 78 -30.10 1.30 -4.03
N ARG A 79 -30.76 0.16 -3.85
CA ARG A 79 -32.17 0.01 -4.24
C ARG A 79 -33.03 0.45 -3.06
N SER A 80 -34.16 1.07 -3.39
CA SER A 80 -35.22 1.64 -2.52
C SER A 80 -34.98 3.12 -2.16
N ALA A 81 -35.88 4.07 -2.45
CA ALA A 81 -37.32 3.95 -2.61
C ALA A 81 -37.91 5.03 -3.53
N GLY A 82 -38.87 4.61 -4.35
CA GLY A 82 -40.19 5.24 -4.44
C GLY A 82 -40.28 6.72 -4.75
N ARG A 83 -40.56 7.00 -6.02
CA ARG A 83 -41.46 8.07 -6.46
C ARG A 83 -42.60 8.32 -5.45
N VAL A 84 -42.62 9.48 -4.81
CA VAL A 84 -43.87 10.09 -4.31
C VAL A 84 -43.99 11.46 -4.96
N ARG A 85 -44.84 11.52 -5.98
CA ARG A 85 -45.52 12.74 -6.39
C ARG A 85 -46.64 12.98 -5.37
N ARG A 86 -46.72 14.19 -4.83
CA ARG A 86 -47.98 14.77 -4.36
C ARG A 86 -47.96 16.26 -4.67
#